data_AF-A0A3D1M4I4-F1
#
_entry.id   AF-A0A3D1M4I4-F1
#
_cell.length_a   1.000
_cell.length_b   1.000
_cell.length_c   1.000
_cell.angle_alpha   90.00
_cell.angle_beta   90.00
_cell.angle_gamma   90.00
#
_symmetry.space_group_name_H-M   'P 1'
#
loop_
_entity.id
_entity.type
_entity.pdbx_description
1 polymer ?
#
loop_
_entity_poly.entity_id
_entity_poly.type
_entity_poly.pdbx_seq_one_letter_code
_entity_poly.pdbx_strand_id
1 'polypeptide(L)'
;MVRSGVSRGGAYNYVSSCGIPAVLLERGGQGSRTEEEVYSDKRDIYNLLIRLGIYEAQKEDRTYYPLDVDKLVLQYAEYTGLWYPEKKPGD
;
A
#
# COMPACT_ATOMS: atom_id res chain seq x y z
N MET A 1 1.44 7.89 -6.53
CA MET A 1 1.47 6.52 -7.09
C MET A 1 2.93 6.10 -7.20
N VAL A 2 3.36 5.00 -6.56
CA VAL A 2 4.75 4.54 -6.65
C VAL A 2 5.02 4.01 -8.06
N ARG A 3 6.00 4.59 -8.75
CA ARG A 3 6.42 4.13 -10.09
C ARG A 3 7.48 3.04 -9.93
N SER A 4 7.28 1.88 -10.55
CA SER A 4 8.32 0.84 -10.62
C SER A 4 9.42 1.28 -11.57
N GLY A 5 10.68 1.19 -11.13
CA GLY A 5 11.86 1.36 -11.99
C GLY A 5 12.23 0.10 -12.79
N VAL A 6 11.53 -1.01 -12.58
CA VAL A 6 11.84 -2.30 -13.22
C VAL A 6 10.91 -2.54 -14.40
N SER A 7 11.49 -2.69 -15.60
CA SER A 7 10.75 -2.81 -16.86
C SER A 7 10.22 -4.22 -17.15
N ARG A 8 10.81 -5.29 -16.59
CA ARG A 8 10.35 -6.69 -16.72
C ARG A 8 10.78 -7.57 -15.53
N GLY A 9 9.86 -8.39 -15.03
CA GLY A 9 10.12 -9.48 -14.07
C GLY A 9 10.16 -9.06 -12.59
N GLY A 10 9.50 -9.85 -11.72
CA GLY A 10 9.61 -9.76 -10.26
C GLY A 10 8.76 -8.69 -9.56
N ALA A 11 8.02 -7.87 -10.30
CA ALA A 11 7.27 -6.77 -9.72
C ALA A 11 5.77 -7.12 -9.54
N TYR A 12 5.23 -6.86 -8.35
CA TYR A 12 3.81 -7.01 -8.01
C TYR A 12 2.85 -6.24 -8.94
N ASN A 13 3.38 -5.34 -9.77
CA ASN A 13 2.65 -4.57 -10.76
C ASN A 13 2.68 -5.18 -12.18
N TYR A 14 3.18 -6.41 -12.38
CA TYR A 14 3.26 -7.03 -13.71
C TYR A 14 1.90 -7.03 -14.42
N VAL A 15 0.82 -7.34 -13.71
CA VAL A 15 -0.54 -7.33 -14.29
C VAL A 15 -0.94 -5.94 -14.80
N SER A 16 -0.46 -4.85 -14.18
CA SER A 16 -0.65 -3.49 -14.67
C SER A 16 0.04 -3.26 -16.02
N SER A 17 1.20 -3.88 -16.25
CA SER A 17 1.88 -3.82 -17.55
C SER A 17 1.10 -4.53 -18.67
N CYS A 18 0.22 -5.47 -18.30
CA CYS A 18 -0.71 -6.14 -19.22
C CYS A 18 -1.99 -5.33 -19.47
N GLY A 19 -2.09 -4.10 -18.95
CA GLY A 19 -3.29 -3.27 -19.07
C GLY A 19 -4.43 -3.63 -18.09
N ILE A 20 -4.15 -4.50 -17.12
CA ILE A 20 -5.12 -4.89 -16.09
C ILE A 20 -4.99 -3.93 -14.89
N PRO A 21 -6.07 -3.27 -14.46
CA PRO A 21 -6.04 -2.46 -13.25
C PRO A 21 -5.57 -3.27 -12.05
N ALA A 22 -4.62 -2.73 -11.29
CA ALA A 22 -4.07 -3.38 -10.11
C ALA A 22 -3.95 -2.38 -8.97
N VAL A 23 -4.18 -2.85 -7.75
CA VAL A 23 -3.99 -2.08 -6.53
C VAL A 23 -3.11 -2.90 -5.61
N LEU A 24 -2.13 -2.23 -4.99
CA LEU A 24 -1.28 -2.78 -3.96
C LEU A 24 -1.56 -1.98 -2.67
N LEU A 25 -1.82 -2.71 -1.58
CA LEU A 25 -2.14 -2.13 -0.28
C LEU A 25 -0.95 -2.39 0.65
N GLU A 26 -0.33 -1.32 1.13
CA GLU A 26 0.67 -1.36 2.20
C GLU A 26 0.01 -0.82 3.48
N ARG A 27 -0.16 -1.68 4.49
CA ARG A 27 -0.74 -1.31 5.78
C ARG A 27 -0.06 -2.09 6.90
N GLY A 28 0.29 -1.38 7.96
CA GLY A 28 1.02 -1.94 9.11
C GLY A 28 2.49 -2.22 8.84
N GLY A 29 3.06 -3.18 9.59
CA GLY A 29 4.47 -3.54 9.50
C GLY A 29 4.96 -4.37 10.70
N GLN A 30 6.27 -4.60 10.77
CA GLN A 30 6.94 -5.23 11.92
C GLN A 30 6.40 -6.60 12.37
N GLY A 31 5.72 -7.34 11.48
CA GLY A 31 5.16 -8.66 11.78
C GLY A 31 3.96 -8.63 12.74
N SER A 32 3.38 -7.45 13.01
CA SER A 32 2.17 -7.29 13.82
C SER A 32 1.04 -6.69 12.99
N ARG A 33 -0.19 -6.77 13.54
CA ARG A 33 -1.37 -6.13 12.97
C ARG A 33 -2.22 -5.58 14.09
N THR A 34 -2.67 -4.35 13.95
CA THR A 34 -3.68 -3.79 14.83
C THR A 34 -5.08 -4.17 14.34
N GLU A 35 -6.05 -4.12 15.24
CA GLU A 35 -7.45 -4.34 14.88
C GLU A 35 -7.95 -3.29 13.87
N GLU A 36 -7.55 -2.03 14.05
CA GLU A 36 -7.85 -0.94 13.11
C GLU A 36 -7.30 -1.19 11.71
N GLU A 37 -6.07 -1.73 11.62
CA GLU A 37 -5.45 -2.07 10.33
C GLU A 37 -6.26 -3.16 9.61
N VAL A 38 -6.65 -4.21 10.34
CA VAL A 38 -7.44 -5.32 9.79
C VAL A 38 -8.81 -4.84 9.32
N TYR A 39 -9.51 -4.02 10.10
CA TYR A 39 -10.80 -3.47 9.68
C TYR A 39 -10.67 -2.55 8.47
N SER A 40 -9.62 -1.73 8.42
CA SER A 40 -9.36 -0.87 7.28
C SER A 40 -9.06 -1.67 6.00
N ASP A 41 -8.29 -2.77 6.10
CA ASP A 41 -8.04 -3.67 4.97
C ASP A 41 -9.33 -4.27 4.43
N LYS A 42 -10.16 -4.82 5.33
CA LYS A 42 -11.46 -5.40 4.96
C LYS A 42 -12.32 -4.37 4.24
N ARG A 43 -12.44 -3.16 4.79
CA ARG A 43 -13.23 -2.08 4.20
C ARG A 43 -12.74 -1.74 2.79
N ASP A 44 -11.44 -1.58 2.58
CA ASP A 44 -10.90 -1.20 1.28
C ASP A 44 -11.18 -2.29 0.22
N ILE A 45 -11.07 -3.56 0.60
CA ILE A 45 -11.45 -4.69 -0.27
C ILE A 45 -12.95 -4.67 -0.58
N TYR A 46 -13.82 -4.48 0.41
CA TYR A 46 -15.27 -4.40 0.15
C TYR A 46 -15.62 -3.22 -0.76
N ASN A 47 -15.03 -2.05 -0.53
CA ASN A 47 -15.22 -0.87 -1.38
C ASN A 47 -14.76 -1.12 -2.83
N LEU A 48 -13.67 -1.87 -3.03
CA LEU A 48 -13.24 -2.29 -4.37
C LEU A 48 -14.24 -3.26 -5.01
N LEU A 49 -14.72 -4.26 -4.27
CA LEU A 49 -15.72 -5.22 -4.78
C LEU A 49 -17.05 -4.55 -5.13
N ILE A 50 -17.51 -3.60 -4.31
CA ILE A 50 -18.69 -2.76 -4.60
C ILE A 50 -18.46 -1.95 -5.86
N ARG A 51 -17.29 -1.30 -5.98
CA ARG A 51 -16.94 -0.51 -7.17
C ARG A 51 -16.90 -1.35 -8.45
N LEU A 52 -16.53 -2.62 -8.35
CA LEU A 52 -16.51 -3.58 -9.47
C LEU A 52 -17.88 -4.23 -9.73
N GLY A 53 -18.90 -3.96 -8.91
CA GLY A 53 -20.22 -4.60 -9.03
C GLY A 53 -20.25 -6.08 -8.63
N ILE A 54 -19.23 -6.55 -7.90
CA ILE A 54 -19.10 -7.95 -7.44
C ILE A 54 -19.84 -8.15 -6.10
N TYR A 55 -19.97 -7.08 -5.31
CA TYR A 55 -20.61 -7.11 -4.00
C TYR A 55 -21.64 -5.99 -3.88
N GLU A 56 -22.87 -6.32 -3.49
CA GLU A 56 -23.96 -5.37 -3.33
C GLU A 56 -24.04 -4.87 -1.88
N ALA A 57 -23.52 -3.67 -1.65
CA ALA A 57 -23.62 -2.97 -0.37
C ALA A 57 -23.40 -1.47 -0.57
N GLN A 58 -23.75 -0.68 0.45
CA GLN A 58 -23.37 0.73 0.46
C GLN A 58 -21.88 0.86 0.70
N LYS A 59 -21.20 1.62 -0.18
CA LYS A 59 -19.79 1.94 -0.03
C LYS A 59 -19.59 2.83 1.22
N GLU A 60 -18.55 2.54 2.00
CA GLU A 60 -18.12 3.43 3.06
C GLU A 60 -17.14 4.47 2.48
N ASP A 61 -17.57 5.72 2.38
CA ASP A 61 -16.74 6.81 1.84
C ASP A 61 -15.78 7.38 2.88
N ARG A 62 -14.57 7.72 2.42
CA ARG A 62 -13.57 8.39 3.23
C ARG A 62 -12.86 9.46 2.42
N THR A 63 -12.61 10.60 3.04
CA THR A 63 -11.72 11.61 2.47
C THR A 63 -10.30 11.07 2.53
N TYR A 64 -9.75 10.76 1.35
CA TYR A 64 -8.35 10.41 1.16
C TYR A 64 -7.69 11.51 0.34
N TYR A 65 -6.48 11.89 0.73
CA TYR A 65 -5.65 12.83 -0.01
C TYR A 65 -4.59 12.04 -0.76
N PRO A 66 -4.72 11.87 -2.09
CA PRO A 66 -3.74 11.15 -2.87
C PRO A 66 -2.39 11.86 -2.78
N LEU A 67 -1.38 11.16 -2.28
CA LEU A 67 0.00 11.61 -2.32
C LEU A 67 0.70 10.99 -3.53
N ASP A 68 1.24 11.85 -4.40
CA ASP A 68 2.17 11.38 -5.41
C ASP A 68 3.58 11.37 -4.85
N VAL A 69 4.12 10.16 -4.64
CA VAL A 69 5.48 9.97 -4.15
C VAL A 69 6.40 9.89 -5.37
N ASP A 70 7.05 11.00 -5.68
CA ASP A 70 7.98 11.14 -6.81
C ASP A 70 9.42 10.77 -6.44
N LYS A 71 9.80 10.96 -5.17
CA LYS A 71 11.13 10.68 -4.64
C LYS A 71 11.06 9.65 -3.52
N LEU A 72 11.52 8.44 -3.82
CA LEU A 72 11.78 7.41 -2.83
C LEU A 72 13.24 7.51 -2.37
N VAL A 73 13.47 7.74 -1.08
CA VAL A 73 14.80 7.68 -0.50
C VAL A 73 14.97 6.34 0.21
N LEU A 74 15.79 5.46 -0.36
CA LEU A 74 16.18 4.23 0.29
C LEU A 74 17.45 4.50 1.10
N GLN A 75 17.32 4.42 2.43
CA GLN A 75 18.45 4.54 3.34
C GLN A 75 18.92 3.13 3.72
N TYR A 76 20.23 2.93 3.68
CA TYR A 76 20.87 1.69 4.06
C TYR A 76 21.75 1.94 5.28
N ALA A 77 21.77 0.97 6.20
CA ALA A 77 22.71 1.00 7.30
C ALA A 77 24.11 0.63 6.78
N GLU A 78 25.10 1.49 6.98
CA GLU A 78 26.51 1.21 6.63
C GLU A 78 27.14 0.18 7.58
N TYR A 79 26.55 -0.01 8.76
CA TYR A 79 27.06 -0.88 9.82
C TYR A 79 25.94 -1.75 10.39
N THR A 80 26.32 -2.95 10.85
CA THR A 80 25.43 -3.82 11.63
C THR A 80 25.33 -3.31 13.06
N GLY A 81 24.13 -3.33 13.65
CA GLY A 81 23.93 -2.93 15.03
C GLY A 81 22.46 -2.86 15.44
N LEU A 82 22.22 -2.29 16.62
CA LEU A 82 20.88 -1.99 17.10
C LEU A 82 20.41 -0.66 16.49
N TRP A 83 19.25 -0.69 15.85
CA TRP A 83 18.67 0.47 15.21
C TRP A 83 17.58 1.08 16.10
N TYR A 84 17.67 2.39 16.32
CA TYR A 84 16.71 3.18 17.09
C TYR A 84 16.21 4.31 16.19
N PRO A 85 14.98 4.22 15.64
CA PRO A 85 14.46 5.24 14.73
C PRO A 85 14.19 6.57 15.46
N GLU A 86 14.53 7.69 14.83
CA GLU A 86 14.19 9.02 15.33
C GLU A 86 12.72 9.41 15.03
N LYS A 87 12.13 8.82 13.98
CA LYS A 87 10.78 9.13 13.48
C LYS A 87 9.88 7.90 13.51
N LYS A 88 8.58 8.12 13.71
CA LYS A 88 7.54 7.11 13.54
C LYS A 88 6.94 7.17 12.13
N PRO A 89 6.31 6.08 11.64
CA PRO A 89 5.53 6.14 10.41
C PRO A 89 4.46 7.23 10.47
N GLY A 90 4.48 8.17 9.53
CA GLY A 90 3.51 9.26 9.43
C GLY A 90 3.90 10.58 10.10
N ASP A 91 5.07 10.65 10.78
CA ASP A 91 5.65 11.89 11.31
C ASP A 91 6.19 12.84 10.21
#